data_AF-A0A544YEP7-F1
#
_entry.id   AF-A0A544YEP7-F1
#
_cell.length_a   1.000
_cell.length_b   1.000
_cell.length_c   1.000
_cell.angle_alpha   90.00
_cell.angle_beta   90.00
_cell.angle_gamma   90.00
#
_symmetry.space_group_name_H-M   'P 1'
#
loop_
_entity.id
_entity.type
_entity.pdbx_description
1 polymer ?
#
loop_
_entity_poly.entity_id
_entity_poly.type
_entity_poly.pdbx_seq_one_letter_code
_entity_poly.pdbx_strand_id
1 'polypeptide(L)'
;MADGGFDDFDVERFQQRVDARITAVERLQTTLSSLVGRARDEDGLVSVEVSARGLSELELHPKAMRLSSGELAERIKETMRAASDDLYRQMNRAMADALGPEGDQSKFLDDPEAVLAQVREAESAFDRTAKDVLGELDRISRSLGL
;
A
#
# COMPACT_ATOMS: atom_id res chain seq x y z
N MET A 1 -44.68 21.90 -14.72
CA MET A 1 -43.75 20.95 -15.36
C MET A 1 -42.35 21.53 -15.27
N ALA A 2 -41.49 20.91 -14.46
CA ALA A 2 -40.03 20.84 -14.58
C ALA A 2 -39.50 20.15 -13.30
N ASP A 3 -39.77 18.85 -13.19
CA ASP A 3 -39.05 17.95 -12.27
C ASP A 3 -37.76 17.55 -12.99
N GLY A 4 -36.60 17.72 -12.36
CA GLY A 4 -35.32 17.55 -13.03
C GLY A 4 -34.12 17.44 -12.09
N GLY A 5 -34.09 16.39 -11.27
CA GLY A 5 -32.90 15.53 -11.12
C GLY A 5 -31.68 16.06 -10.36
N PHE A 6 -31.83 16.46 -9.10
CA PHE A 6 -30.71 16.55 -8.15
C PHE A 6 -31.05 15.95 -6.75
N ASP A 7 -32.16 15.23 -6.61
CA ASP A 7 -32.70 14.82 -5.29
C ASP A 7 -32.31 13.39 -4.83
N ASP A 8 -31.38 12.70 -5.51
CA ASP A 8 -30.94 11.38 -5.06
C ASP A 8 -29.50 11.07 -5.50
N PHE A 9 -28.59 12.02 -5.30
CA PHE A 9 -27.24 11.58 -5.00
C PHE A 9 -27.33 10.92 -3.64
N ASP A 10 -27.36 9.60 -3.64
CA ASP A 10 -27.52 8.70 -2.50
C ASP A 10 -26.38 8.93 -1.49
N VAL A 11 -26.48 10.03 -0.72
CA VAL A 11 -25.51 10.51 0.27
C VAL A 11 -25.29 9.42 1.31
N GLU A 12 -26.34 8.67 1.63
CA GLU A 12 -26.31 7.56 2.58
C GLU A 12 -25.49 6.39 2.03
N ARG A 13 -25.70 5.96 0.77
CA ARG A 13 -24.80 4.98 0.14
C ARG A 13 -23.39 5.52 -0.09
N PHE A 14 -23.21 6.82 -0.32
CA PHE A 14 -21.88 7.42 -0.43
C PHE A 14 -21.12 7.36 0.89
N GLN A 15 -21.76 7.75 2.00
CA GLN A 15 -21.21 7.65 3.35
C GLN A 15 -20.86 6.20 3.69
N GLN A 16 -21.78 5.25 3.44
CA GLN A 16 -21.53 3.82 3.68
C GLN A 16 -20.33 3.29 2.87
N ARG A 17 -20.15 3.73 1.62
CA ARG A 17 -18.97 3.36 0.80
C ARG A 17 -17.67 3.96 1.34
N VAL A 18 -17.72 5.21 1.83
CA VAL A 18 -16.55 5.89 2.42
C VAL A 18 -16.14 5.20 3.72
N ASP A 19 -17.08 4.92 4.62
CA ASP A 19 -16.81 4.25 5.90
C ASP A 19 -16.24 2.84 5.71
N ALA A 20 -16.80 2.09 4.76
CA ALA A 20 -16.29 0.77 4.39
C ALA A 20 -14.85 0.85 3.85
N ARG A 21 -14.53 1.89 3.07
CA ARG A 21 -13.18 2.09 2.51
C ARG A 21 -12.19 2.52 3.58
N ILE A 22 -12.56 3.41 4.50
CA ILE A 22 -11.72 3.83 5.63
C ILE A 22 -11.37 2.61 6.49
N THR A 23 -12.39 1.82 6.86
CA THR A 23 -12.21 0.60 7.66
C THR A 23 -11.29 -0.42 6.96
N ALA A 24 -11.42 -0.58 5.64
CA ALA A 24 -10.55 -1.46 4.87
C ALA A 24 -9.09 -0.99 4.88
N VAL A 25 -8.86 0.32 4.76
CA VAL A 25 -7.52 0.92 4.81
C VAL A 25 -6.88 0.79 6.19
N GLU A 26 -7.63 1.00 7.27
CA GLU A 26 -7.13 0.84 8.65
C GLU A 26 -6.72 -0.61 8.93
N ARG A 27 -7.54 -1.58 8.50
CA ARG A 27 -7.21 -3.01 8.62
C ARG A 27 -5.96 -3.35 7.82
N LEU A 28 -5.87 -2.86 6.58
CA LEU A 28 -4.70 -3.07 5.73
C LEU A 28 -3.43 -2.48 6.36
N GLN A 29 -3.47 -1.25 6.88
CA GLN A 29 -2.33 -0.66 7.59
C GLN A 29 -1.91 -1.49 8.80
N THR A 30 -2.88 -1.96 9.59
CA THR A 30 -2.61 -2.83 10.74
C THR A 30 -1.94 -4.13 10.29
N THR A 31 -2.50 -4.81 9.28
CA THR A 31 -1.93 -6.04 8.72
C THR A 31 -0.51 -5.81 8.22
N LEU A 32 -0.29 -4.83 7.34
CA LEU A 32 1.03 -4.54 6.77
C LEU A 32 2.08 -4.22 7.85
N SER A 33 1.69 -3.47 8.89
CA SER A 33 2.60 -3.12 9.99
C SER A 33 3.00 -4.31 10.85
N SER A 34 2.22 -5.39 10.84
CA SER A 34 2.45 -6.61 11.60
C SER A 34 3.21 -7.70 10.83
N LEU A 35 3.42 -7.50 9.52
CA LEU A 35 4.11 -8.49 8.69
C LEU A 35 5.59 -8.58 9.02
N VAL A 36 6.09 -9.81 8.99
CA VAL A 36 7.49 -10.15 9.21
C VAL A 36 7.92 -11.16 8.16
N GLY A 37 8.88 -10.77 7.33
CA GLY A 37 9.54 -11.66 6.40
C GLY A 37 10.59 -12.49 7.13
N ARG A 38 10.65 -13.78 6.82
CA ARG A 38 11.54 -14.72 7.49
C ARG A 38 12.35 -15.51 6.48
N ALA A 39 13.61 -15.74 6.80
CA ALA A 39 14.44 -16.68 6.06
C ALA A 39 15.47 -17.35 6.95
N ARG A 40 15.90 -18.52 6.50
CA ARG A 40 16.98 -19.31 7.10
C ARG A 40 17.85 -19.82 5.97
N ASP A 41 19.16 -19.80 6.16
CA ASP A 41 20.10 -20.36 5.18
C ASP A 41 19.93 -21.89 5.06
N GLU A 42 20.48 -22.47 4.00
CA GLU A 42 20.28 -23.89 3.67
C GLU A 42 20.70 -24.84 4.80
N ASP A 43 21.75 -24.48 5.54
CA ASP A 43 22.31 -25.29 6.63
C ASP A 43 21.69 -24.98 8.00
N GLY A 44 20.76 -24.02 8.08
CA GLY A 44 20.15 -23.58 9.34
C GLY A 44 21.12 -22.92 10.33
N LEU A 45 22.22 -22.38 9.82
CA LEU A 45 23.24 -21.67 10.59
C LEU A 45 22.90 -20.20 10.81
N VAL A 46 22.12 -19.58 9.93
CA VAL A 46 21.71 -18.18 10.01
C VAL A 46 20.19 -18.10 9.82
N SER A 47 19.51 -17.42 10.73
CA SER A 47 18.08 -17.11 10.63
C SER A 47 17.88 -15.60 10.77
N VAL A 48 17.02 -15.03 9.92
CA VAL A 48 16.75 -13.60 9.88
C VAL A 48 15.25 -13.34 9.84
N GLU A 49 14.80 -12.39 10.65
CA GLU A 49 13.47 -11.79 10.56
C GLU A 49 13.58 -10.30 10.22
N VAL A 50 12.78 -9.85 9.24
CA VAL A 50 12.70 -8.45 8.80
C VAL A 50 11.26 -7.98 8.86
N SER A 51 11.06 -6.84 9.51
CA SER A 51 9.77 -6.13 9.56
C SER A 51 9.82 -4.88 8.69
N ALA A 52 8.69 -4.17 8.57
CA ALA A 52 8.65 -2.85 7.94
C ALA A 52 9.59 -1.81 8.57
N ARG A 53 10.08 -2.04 9.81
CA ARG A 53 11.06 -1.19 10.51
C ARG A 53 12.51 -1.59 10.25
N GLY A 54 12.75 -2.64 9.45
CA GLY A 54 14.06 -3.24 9.22
C GLY A 54 14.25 -4.55 9.99
N LEU A 55 15.51 -4.92 10.23
CA LEU A 55 15.90 -6.15 10.92
C LEU A 55 15.28 -6.20 12.33
N SER A 56 14.45 -7.21 12.58
CA SER A 56 13.85 -7.46 13.90
C SER A 56 14.58 -8.54 14.67
N GLU A 57 15.12 -9.55 13.98
CA GLU A 57 15.85 -10.65 14.61
C GLU A 57 16.95 -11.21 13.70
N LEU A 58 18.09 -11.54 14.30
CA LEU A 58 19.20 -12.26 13.67
C LEU A 58 19.69 -13.32 14.65
N GLU A 59 19.53 -14.59 14.28
CA GLU A 59 20.02 -15.73 15.04
C GLU A 59 21.17 -16.39 14.30
N LEU A 60 22.28 -16.59 15.01
CA LEU A 60 23.46 -17.28 14.50
C LEU A 60 23.70 -18.55 15.31
N HIS A 61 23.66 -19.69 14.63
CA HIS A 61 24.00 -20.96 15.26
C HIS A 61 25.48 -20.94 15.68
N PRO A 62 25.89 -21.56 16.81
CA PRO A 62 27.29 -21.57 17.25
C PRO A 62 28.29 -22.11 16.20
N LYS A 63 27.82 -22.98 15.30
CA LYS A 63 28.63 -23.48 14.17
C LYS A 63 28.90 -22.40 13.11
N ALA A 64 27.98 -21.45 12.90
CA ALA A 64 28.16 -20.31 11.99
C ALA A 64 29.35 -19.44 12.40
N MET A 65 29.56 -19.28 13.71
CA MET A 65 30.68 -18.53 14.28
C MET A 65 32.05 -19.19 14.04
N ARG A 66 32.09 -20.44 13.58
CA ARG A 66 33.33 -21.16 13.23
C ARG A 66 33.66 -21.02 11.74
N LEU A 67 32.78 -20.45 10.94
CA LEU A 67 33.03 -20.12 9.54
C LEU A 67 34.06 -18.98 9.45
N SER A 68 34.67 -18.83 8.28
CA SER A 68 35.44 -17.61 8.02
C SER A 68 34.52 -16.39 8.05
N SER A 69 35.08 -15.22 8.38
CA SER A 69 34.32 -13.97 8.39
C SER A 69 33.67 -13.64 7.04
N GLY A 70 34.33 -14.00 5.93
CA GLY A 70 33.79 -13.85 4.59
C GLY A 70 32.58 -14.75 4.34
N GLU A 71 32.68 -16.04 4.65
CA GLU A 71 31.56 -16.98 4.48
C GLU A 71 30.36 -16.62 5.35
N LEU A 72 30.59 -16.23 6.60
CA LEU A 72 29.51 -15.80 7.50
C LEU A 72 28.83 -14.53 6.97
N ALA A 73 29.61 -13.56 6.47
CA ALA A 73 29.06 -12.33 5.91
C ALA A 73 28.21 -12.60 4.65
N GLU A 74 28.66 -13.48 3.76
CA GLU A 74 27.85 -13.87 2.59
C GLU A 74 26.52 -14.52 3.01
N ARG A 75 26.56 -15.50 3.92
CA ARG A 75 25.36 -16.17 4.41
C ARG A 75 24.36 -15.21 5.05
N ILE A 76 24.84 -14.25 5.85
CA ILE A 76 23.98 -13.23 6.45
C ILE A 76 23.32 -12.37 5.36
N LYS A 77 24.08 -11.90 4.37
CA LYS A 77 23.53 -11.08 3.28
C LYS A 77 22.49 -11.83 2.45
N GLU A 78 22.78 -13.09 2.10
CA GLU A 78 21.85 -13.94 1.33
C GLU A 78 20.56 -14.21 2.12
N THR A 79 20.69 -14.59 3.39
CA THR A 79 19.53 -14.86 4.26
C THR A 79 18.71 -13.59 4.49
N MET A 80 19.37 -12.45 4.69
CA MET A 80 18.68 -11.17 4.84
C MET A 80 17.93 -10.77 3.58
N ARG A 81 18.52 -10.96 2.39
CA ARG A 81 17.83 -10.74 1.11
C ARG A 81 16.60 -11.64 0.97
N ALA A 82 16.74 -12.92 1.31
CA ALA A 82 15.63 -13.87 1.26
C ALA A 82 14.49 -13.49 2.24
N ALA A 83 14.82 -12.99 3.43
CA ALA A 83 13.84 -12.50 4.40
C ALA A 83 13.12 -11.25 3.89
N SER A 84 13.85 -10.31 3.26
CA SER A 84 13.24 -9.14 2.61
C SER A 84 12.31 -9.54 1.47
N ASP A 85 12.73 -10.46 0.60
CA ASP A 85 11.90 -10.96 -0.49
C ASP A 85 10.63 -11.64 0.04
N ASP A 86 10.73 -12.33 1.18
CA ASP A 86 9.58 -12.92 1.85
C ASP A 86 8.61 -11.85 2.39
N LEU A 87 9.12 -10.79 3.03
CA LEU A 87 8.30 -9.67 3.46
C LEU A 87 7.56 -9.03 2.28
N TYR A 88 8.24 -8.77 1.16
CA TYR A 88 7.62 -8.20 -0.03
C TYR A 88 6.52 -9.09 -0.60
N ARG A 89 6.74 -10.41 -0.66
CA ARG A 89 5.69 -11.36 -1.09
C ARG A 89 4.48 -11.32 -0.17
N GLN A 90 4.70 -11.27 1.14
CA GLN A 90 3.60 -11.19 2.12
C GLN A 90 2.83 -9.86 1.98
N MET A 91 3.53 -8.74 1.83
CA MET A 91 2.91 -7.43 1.60
C MET A 91 2.05 -7.41 0.34
N ASN A 92 2.57 -7.94 -0.78
CA ASN A 92 1.83 -8.00 -2.03
C ASN A 92 0.57 -8.87 -1.92
N ARG A 93 0.63 -10.01 -1.21
CA ARG A 93 -0.55 -10.83 -0.94
C ARG A 93 -1.58 -10.08 -0.08
N ALA A 94 -1.16 -9.45 1.00
CA ALA A 94 -2.06 -8.70 1.88
C ALA A 94 -2.76 -7.53 1.15
N MET A 95 -2.05 -6.87 0.23
CA MET A 95 -2.61 -5.82 -0.62
C MET A 95 -3.63 -6.37 -1.63
N ALA A 96 -3.29 -7.48 -2.32
CA ALA A 96 -4.17 -8.12 -3.28
C ALA A 96 -5.48 -8.61 -2.61
N ASP A 97 -5.40 -9.16 -1.41
CA ASP A 97 -6.56 -9.61 -0.64
C ASP A 97 -7.47 -8.44 -0.21
N ALA A 98 -6.90 -7.29 0.13
CA ALA A 98 -7.64 -6.14 0.66
C ALA A 98 -8.25 -5.25 -0.43
N LEU A 99 -7.59 -5.11 -1.58
CA LEU A 99 -7.95 -4.17 -2.65
C LEU A 99 -8.40 -4.86 -3.95
N GLY A 100 -8.31 -6.19 -4.03
CA GLY A 100 -8.54 -6.94 -5.26
C GLY A 100 -7.38 -6.82 -6.25
N PRO A 101 -7.52 -7.36 -7.48
CA PRO A 101 -6.46 -7.35 -8.50
C PRO A 101 -6.00 -5.94 -8.94
N GLU A 102 -6.71 -4.88 -8.54
CA GLU A 102 -6.30 -3.48 -8.75
C GLU A 102 -5.30 -2.96 -7.71
N GLY A 103 -5.10 -3.67 -6.60
CA GLY A 103 -4.11 -3.36 -5.56
C GLY A 103 -2.75 -4.05 -5.76
N ASP A 104 -2.56 -4.74 -6.88
CA ASP A 104 -1.32 -5.44 -7.20
C ASP A 104 -0.19 -4.43 -7.49
N GLN A 105 0.73 -4.30 -6.53
CA GLN A 105 1.91 -3.42 -6.61
C GLN A 105 3.01 -3.95 -7.52
N SER A 106 2.84 -5.14 -8.13
CA SER A 106 3.74 -5.63 -9.18
C SER A 106 4.00 -4.55 -10.23
N LYS A 107 2.96 -3.79 -10.62
CA LYS A 107 3.07 -2.65 -11.53
C LYS A 107 3.91 -1.49 -11.01
N PHE A 108 3.94 -1.24 -9.70
CA PHE A 108 4.73 -0.17 -9.08
C PHE A 108 6.22 -0.53 -9.04
N LEU A 109 6.54 -1.82 -8.94
CA LEU A 109 7.91 -2.34 -9.04
C LEU A 109 8.39 -2.43 -10.49
N ASP A 110 7.48 -2.77 -11.41
CA ASP A 110 7.78 -2.87 -12.85
C ASP A 110 7.93 -1.49 -13.52
N ASP A 111 7.09 -0.50 -13.16
CA ASP A 111 7.13 0.86 -13.70
C ASP A 111 6.64 1.92 -12.68
N PRO A 112 7.52 2.38 -11.78
CA PRO A 112 7.19 3.41 -10.80
C PRO A 112 6.85 4.78 -11.43
N GLU A 113 7.34 5.09 -12.63
CA GLU A 113 7.03 6.35 -13.32
C GLU A 113 5.59 6.37 -13.83
N ALA A 114 5.11 5.25 -14.38
CA ALA A 114 3.74 5.13 -14.84
C ALA A 114 2.72 5.30 -13.71
N VAL A 115 3.01 4.76 -12.51
CA VAL A 115 2.09 4.93 -11.38
C VAL A 115 2.09 6.37 -10.86
N LEU A 116 3.25 7.03 -10.81
CA LEU A 116 3.33 8.45 -10.46
C LEU A 116 2.59 9.34 -11.46
N ALA A 117 2.64 9.00 -12.76
CA ALA A 117 1.87 9.70 -13.78
C ALA A 117 0.35 9.53 -13.57
N GLN A 118 -0.10 8.31 -13.25
CA GLN A 118 -1.51 8.03 -12.98
C GLN A 118 -2.03 8.75 -11.73
N VAL A 119 -1.22 8.88 -10.69
CA VAL A 119 -1.56 9.67 -9.49
C VAL A 119 -1.70 11.16 -9.84
N ARG A 120 -0.77 11.72 -10.63
CA ARG A 120 -0.87 13.12 -11.09
C ARG A 120 -2.09 13.37 -11.98
N GLU A 121 -2.45 12.40 -12.80
CA GLU A 121 -3.64 12.47 -13.65
C GLU A 121 -4.92 12.44 -12.79
N ALA A 122 -4.97 11.57 -11.77
CA ALA A 122 -6.07 11.52 -10.82
C ALA A 122 -6.21 12.83 -10.01
N GLU A 123 -5.10 13.41 -9.54
CA GLU A 123 -5.08 14.74 -8.91
C GLU A 123 -5.63 15.82 -9.86
N SER A 124 -5.19 15.82 -11.12
CA SER A 124 -5.63 16.79 -12.13
C SER A 124 -7.10 16.62 -12.51
N ALA A 125 -7.65 15.40 -12.44
CA ALA A 125 -9.06 15.15 -12.62
C ALA A 125 -9.88 15.67 -11.43
N PHE A 126 -9.42 15.42 -10.21
CA PHE A 126 -10.05 15.90 -8.98
C PHE A 126 -10.10 17.43 -8.92
N ASP A 127 -8.99 18.08 -9.30
CA ASP A 127 -8.85 19.54 -9.28
C ASP A 127 -9.78 20.23 -10.31
N ARG A 128 -10.04 19.57 -11.45
CA ARG A 128 -11.03 20.02 -12.44
C ARG A 128 -12.45 19.88 -11.91
N THR A 129 -12.80 18.71 -11.36
CA THR A 129 -14.13 18.49 -10.78
C THR A 129 -14.42 19.45 -9.63
N ALA A 130 -13.43 19.74 -8.78
CA ALA A 130 -13.57 20.73 -7.71
C ALA A 130 -13.81 22.14 -8.24
N LYS A 131 -13.10 22.56 -9.30
CA LYS A 131 -13.33 23.84 -9.98
C LYS A 131 -14.70 23.93 -10.63
N ASP A 132 -15.17 22.85 -11.25
CA ASP A 132 -16.49 22.80 -11.88
C ASP A 132 -17.61 22.93 -10.83
N VAL A 133 -17.50 22.25 -9.69
CA VAL A 133 -18.46 22.35 -8.58
C VAL A 133 -18.48 23.77 -7.98
N LEU A 134 -17.31 24.37 -7.75
CA LEU A 134 -17.21 25.73 -7.22
C LEU A 134 -17.72 26.78 -8.21
N GLY A 135 -17.48 26.60 -9.51
CA GLY A 135 -18.00 27.48 -10.55
C GLY A 135 -19.53 27.41 -10.67
N GLU A 136 -20.11 26.22 -10.48
CA GLU A 136 -21.56 26.05 -10.48
C GLU A 136 -22.21 26.68 -9.25
N LEU A 137 -21.58 26.56 -8.06
CA LEU A 137 -22.03 27.25 -6.83
C LEU A 137 -22.02 28.78 -6.97
N ASP A 138 -21.00 29.34 -7.61
CA ASP A 138 -20.88 30.79 -7.85
C ASP A 138 -21.92 31.30 -8.88
N ARG A 139 -22.29 30.45 -9.85
CA ARG A 139 -23.38 30.72 -10.79
C ARG A 139 -24.75 30.70 -10.08
N ILE A 140 -24.97 29.76 -9.16
CA ILE A 140 -26.20 29.67 -8.35
C ILE A 140 -26.32 30.90 -7.44
N SER A 141 -25.23 31.30 -6.77
CA SER A 141 -25.20 32.51 -5.91
C SER A 141 -25.61 33.77 -6.68
N ARG A 142 -25.05 33.96 -7.89
CA ARG A 142 -25.41 35.10 -8.75
C ARG A 142 -26.84 35.07 -9.26
N SER A 143 -27.41 33.88 -9.49
CA SER A 143 -28.80 33.74 -9.94
C SER A 143 -29.83 34.04 -8.85
N LEU A 144 -29.44 33.88 -7.57
CA LEU A 144 -30.29 34.15 -6.40
C LEU A 144 -30.19 35.60 -5.89
N GLY A 145 -29.33 36.44 -6.49
CA GLY A 145 -29.27 37.87 -6.20
C GLY A 145 -28.75 38.23 -4.81
N LEU A 146 -27.80 37.45 -4.28
CA LEU A 146 -26.89 37.86 -3.21
C LEU A 146 -25.57 38.36 -3.81
#